data_AF-A0A955F606-F1
#
_entry.id   AF-A0A955F606-F1
#
_cell.length_a   1.000
_cell.length_b   1.000
_cell.length_c   1.000
_cell.angle_alpha   90.00
_cell.angle_beta   90.00
_cell.angle_gamma   90.00
#
_symmetry.space_group_name_H-M   'P 1'
#
loop_
_entity.id
_entity.type
_entity.pdbx_description
1 polymer ?
#
loop_
_entity_poly.entity_id
_entity_poly.type
_entity_poly.pdbx_seq_one_letter_code
_entity_poly.pdbx_strand_id
1 'polypeptide(L)'
;MMKLYLPVTFVVALSASLMAQGVGPDVIVGDLHEVGNYAHVGTIDAFSVGTTSCNVGNQNLNWFQGTNQKPVIGQTAYRIMNGRIEMIGQSWLKHGFF
;
A
#
# COMPACT_ATOMS: atom_id res chain seq x y z
N MET A 1 -21.72 -42.70 49.83
CA MET A 1 -20.93 -42.94 48.60
C MET A 1 -20.81 -41.60 47.88
N MET A 2 -19.64 -40.97 47.96
CA MET A 2 -19.38 -39.59 47.54
C MET A 2 -18.91 -39.58 46.08
N LYS A 3 -19.67 -38.95 45.16
CA LYS A 3 -19.24 -38.77 43.77
C LYS A 3 -18.54 -37.41 43.63
N LEU A 4 -17.23 -37.46 43.45
CA LEU A 4 -16.38 -36.31 43.17
C LEU A 4 -16.51 -35.98 41.68
N TYR A 5 -17.05 -34.80 41.34
CA TYR A 5 -17.07 -34.28 39.98
C TYR A 5 -15.98 -33.20 39.86
N LEU A 6 -14.88 -33.52 39.17
CA LEU A 6 -13.89 -32.50 38.76
C LEU A 6 -14.42 -31.76 37.52
N PRO A 7 -14.43 -30.41 37.50
CA PRO A 7 -14.69 -29.68 36.28
C PRO A 7 -13.43 -29.71 35.41
N VAL A 8 -13.54 -30.24 34.20
CA VAL A 8 -12.49 -30.13 33.17
C VAL A 8 -12.58 -28.71 32.59
N THR A 9 -11.71 -27.82 33.05
CA THR A 9 -11.63 -26.46 32.50
C THR A 9 -10.81 -26.50 31.21
N PHE A 10 -11.47 -26.31 30.06
CA PHE A 10 -10.80 -26.07 28.79
C PHE A 10 -10.29 -24.61 28.76
N VAL A 11 -8.98 -24.41 28.80
CA VAL A 11 -8.36 -23.10 28.56
C VAL A 11 -8.07 -22.99 27.06
N VAL A 12 -8.89 -22.21 26.34
CA VAL A 12 -8.59 -21.82 24.96
C VAL A 12 -7.65 -20.62 25.02
N ALA A 13 -6.37 -20.84 24.74
CA ALA A 13 -5.41 -19.76 24.56
C ALA A 13 -5.63 -19.11 23.18
N LEU A 14 -6.40 -18.03 23.14
CA LEU A 14 -6.56 -17.21 21.95
C LEU A 14 -5.32 -16.31 21.82
N SER A 15 -4.33 -16.74 21.03
CA SER A 15 -3.20 -15.87 20.68
C SER A 15 -3.67 -14.84 19.65
N ALA A 16 -4.30 -13.76 20.11
CA ALA A 16 -4.52 -12.58 19.30
C ALA A 16 -3.16 -11.87 19.15
N SER A 17 -2.45 -12.15 18.06
CA SER A 17 -1.40 -11.26 17.57
C SER A 17 -2.07 -9.94 17.18
N LEU A 18 -2.13 -8.99 18.13
CA LEU A 18 -2.39 -7.59 17.81
C LEU A 18 -1.29 -7.15 16.85
N MET A 19 -1.62 -7.06 15.56
CA MET A 19 -0.81 -6.30 14.62
C MET A 19 -0.79 -4.87 15.16
N ALA A 20 0.33 -4.44 15.73
CA ALA A 20 0.48 -3.07 16.21
C ALA A 20 0.44 -2.14 14.99
N GLN A 21 -0.73 -1.59 14.70
CA GLN A 21 -0.89 -0.56 13.68
C GLN A 21 -0.14 0.67 14.17
N GLY A 22 0.74 1.22 13.33
CA GLY A 22 1.50 2.42 13.65
C GLY A 22 0.56 3.55 14.09
N VAL A 23 0.92 4.26 15.16
CA VAL A 23 0.18 5.47 15.56
C VAL A 23 0.55 6.60 14.59
N GLY A 24 -0.46 7.16 13.93
CA GLY A 24 -0.28 8.23 12.95
C GLY A 24 -1.01 8.00 11.62
N PRO A 25 -0.86 8.92 10.67
CA PRO A 25 -1.32 8.70 9.30
C PRO A 25 -0.41 7.68 8.60
N ASP A 26 -1.01 6.81 7.79
CA ASP A 26 -0.28 5.78 7.02
C ASP A 26 -0.91 5.67 5.63
N VAL A 27 -0.19 6.08 4.60
CA VAL A 27 -0.71 6.16 3.23
C VAL A 27 -0.15 5.05 2.37
N ILE A 28 -1.06 4.32 1.74
CA ILE A 28 -0.74 3.29 0.76
C ILE A 28 -1.40 3.60 -0.58
N VAL A 29 -0.90 2.96 -1.64
CA VAL A 29 -1.65 2.80 -2.89
C VAL A 29 -2.52 1.55 -2.71
N GLY A 30 -3.82 1.76 -2.52
CA GLY A 30 -4.78 0.68 -2.27
C GLY A 30 -5.32 0.04 -3.54
N ASP A 31 -5.28 0.76 -4.66
CA ASP A 31 -5.73 0.26 -5.96
C ASP A 31 -4.98 0.95 -7.12
N LEU A 32 -4.84 0.21 -8.23
CA LEU A 32 -4.30 0.67 -9.50
C LEU A 32 -5.38 0.54 -10.58
N HIS A 33 -5.77 1.66 -11.17
CA HIS A 33 -6.82 1.72 -12.18
C HIS A 33 -6.37 2.56 -13.38
N GLU A 34 -7.21 2.63 -14.42
CA GLU A 34 -7.03 3.55 -15.54
C GLU A 34 -5.61 3.51 -16.14
N VAL A 35 -5.20 2.34 -16.61
CA VAL A 35 -3.91 2.21 -17.32
C VAL A 35 -4.03 2.89 -18.67
N GLY A 36 -3.24 3.95 -18.86
CA GLY A 36 -3.10 4.65 -20.13
C GLY A 36 -1.83 4.22 -20.85
N ASN A 37 -1.93 3.95 -22.15
CA ASN A 37 -0.78 3.80 -23.03
C ASN A 37 -0.80 4.94 -24.06
N TYR A 38 0.33 5.60 -24.22
CA TYR A 38 0.48 6.74 -25.12
C TYR A 38 1.37 6.36 -26.30
N ALA A 39 1.25 7.11 -27.40
CA ALA A 39 2.07 6.89 -28.58
C ALA A 39 3.56 6.97 -28.22
N HIS A 40 4.33 6.00 -28.69
CA HIS A 40 5.77 5.97 -28.48
C HIS A 40 6.46 7.14 -29.19
N VAL A 41 7.59 7.58 -28.64
CA VAL A 41 8.49 8.55 -29.28
C VAL A 41 9.87 7.91 -29.40
N GLY A 42 10.29 7.63 -30.63
CA GLY A 42 11.53 6.90 -30.89
C GLY A 42 11.47 5.49 -30.29
N THR A 43 12.32 5.21 -29.30
CA THR A 43 12.36 3.92 -28.59
C THR A 43 11.76 3.98 -27.19
N ILE A 44 11.01 5.04 -26.86
CA ILE A 44 10.44 5.27 -25.54
C ILE A 44 8.92 5.10 -25.61
N ASP A 45 8.43 4.11 -24.87
CA ASP A 45 7.01 3.95 -24.58
C ASP A 45 6.63 4.75 -23.33
N ALA A 46 5.51 5.46 -23.40
CA ALA A 46 4.95 6.18 -22.27
C ALA A 46 3.66 5.49 -21.82
N PHE A 47 3.55 5.25 -20.52
CA PHE A 47 2.33 4.76 -19.90
C PHE A 47 2.06 5.53 -18.62
N SER A 48 0.80 5.51 -18.19
CA SER A 48 0.38 6.04 -16.90
C SER A 48 -0.54 5.01 -16.23
N VAL A 49 -0.60 5.06 -14.90
CA VAL A 49 -1.54 4.28 -14.13
C VAL A 49 -2.16 5.16 -13.05
N GLY A 50 -3.48 5.16 -13.00
CA GLY A 50 -4.27 5.75 -11.93
C GLY A 50 -4.00 5.04 -10.60
N THR A 51 -4.06 5.80 -9.51
CA THR A 51 -3.77 5.30 -8.16
C THR A 51 -4.84 5.78 -7.21
N THR A 52 -5.44 4.86 -6.47
CA THR A 52 -6.28 5.18 -5.31
C THR A 52 -5.39 5.13 -4.08
N SER A 53 -5.26 6.25 -3.37
CA SER A 53 -4.54 6.25 -2.10
C SER A 53 -5.51 6.06 -0.93
N CYS A 54 -5.09 5.24 0.03
CA CYS A 54 -5.86 4.94 1.22
C CYS A 54 -5.05 5.32 2.45
N ASN A 55 -5.68 6.00 3.41
CA ASN A 55 -5.10 6.18 4.73
C ASN A 55 -5.50 4.98 5.61
N VAL A 56 -4.56 4.07 5.81
CA VAL A 56 -4.72 2.91 6.70
C VAL A 56 -4.20 3.22 8.11
N GLY A 57 -3.91 4.48 8.42
CA GLY A 57 -3.52 4.96 9.74
C GLY A 57 -4.72 5.25 10.64
N ASN A 58 -4.43 5.70 11.86
CA ASN A 58 -5.44 6.08 12.86
C ASN A 58 -5.54 7.61 13.07
N GLN A 59 -4.85 8.39 12.26
CA GLN A 59 -4.90 9.85 12.26
C GLN A 59 -5.12 10.38 10.85
N ASN A 60 -5.65 11.60 10.74
CA ASN A 60 -5.87 12.23 9.44
C ASN A 60 -4.54 12.54 8.74
N LEU A 61 -4.52 12.42 7.41
CA LEU A 61 -3.36 12.70 6.59
C LEU A 61 -3.41 14.14 6.05
N ASN A 62 -2.28 14.84 6.11
CA ASN A 62 -2.16 16.16 5.52
C ASN A 62 -2.18 16.07 3.99
N TRP A 63 -3.17 16.71 3.37
CA TRP A 63 -3.38 16.67 1.94
C TRP A 63 -3.84 18.03 1.39
N PHE A 64 -2.99 19.04 1.52
CA PHE A 64 -3.35 20.43 1.24
C PHE A 64 -3.03 20.86 -0.21
N GLN A 65 -4.03 21.41 -0.90
CA GLN A 65 -3.91 21.92 -2.27
C GLN A 65 -2.92 23.08 -2.38
N GLY A 66 -2.21 23.22 -3.50
CA GLY A 66 -1.31 24.35 -3.74
C GLY A 66 -0.08 24.46 -2.83
N THR A 67 0.15 23.50 -1.92
CA THR A 67 1.33 23.46 -1.04
C THR A 67 2.18 22.19 -1.29
N ASN A 68 3.34 22.10 -0.64
CA ASN A 68 4.15 20.88 -0.57
C ASN A 68 3.72 19.91 0.55
N GLN A 69 2.68 20.25 1.34
CA GLN A 69 2.18 19.44 2.44
C GLN A 69 1.15 18.40 1.93
N LYS A 70 1.63 17.48 1.08
CA LYS A 70 0.86 16.38 0.50
C LYS A 70 1.78 15.23 0.07
N PRO A 71 1.28 13.99 -0.01
CA PRO A 71 2.05 12.89 -0.55
C PRO A 71 2.41 13.10 -2.02
N VAL A 72 3.55 12.52 -2.38
CA VAL A 72 4.00 12.38 -3.76
C VAL A 72 4.13 10.89 -4.07
N ILE A 73 3.61 10.46 -5.21
CA ILE A 73 3.59 9.05 -5.61
C ILE A 73 4.60 8.86 -6.74
N GLY A 74 5.59 7.98 -6.50
CA GLY A 74 6.55 7.57 -7.52
C GLY A 74 6.06 6.36 -8.31
N GLN A 75 6.36 6.32 -9.61
CA GLN A 75 6.10 5.18 -10.46
C GLN A 75 7.40 4.73 -11.13
N THR A 76 7.81 3.50 -10.85
CA THR A 76 9.01 2.89 -11.41
C THR A 76 8.64 1.57 -12.07
N ALA A 77 9.13 1.35 -13.27
CA ALA A 77 8.90 0.16 -14.05
C ALA A 77 10.06 -0.83 -13.86
N TYR A 78 9.73 -2.07 -13.54
CA TYR A 78 10.69 -3.17 -13.44
C TYR A 78 10.28 -4.29 -14.38
N ARG A 79 11.27 -4.94 -14.98
CA ARG A 79 11.13 -6.15 -15.78
C ARG A 79 11.70 -7.34 -15.01
N ILE A 80 10.93 -8.42 -14.94
CA ILE A 80 11.41 -9.71 -14.43
C ILE A 80 11.61 -10.63 -15.63
N MET A 81 12.86 -10.96 -15.94
CA MET A 81 13.19 -11.81 -17.08
C MET A 81 14.44 -12.63 -16.77
N ASN A 82 14.44 -13.92 -17.13
CA ASN A 82 15.58 -14.84 -16.94
C ASN A 82 16.12 -14.86 -15.49
N GLY A 83 15.21 -14.84 -14.50
CA GLY A 83 15.59 -14.84 -13.08
C GLY A 83 16.20 -13.53 -12.57
N ARG A 84 16.16 -12.45 -13.35
CA ARG A 84 16.65 -11.11 -12.98
C ARG A 84 15.53 -10.09 -12.92
N ILE A 85 15.54 -9.26 -11.89
CA ILE A 85 14.76 -8.04 -11.79
C ILE A 85 15.63 -6.88 -12.29
N GLU A 86 15.14 -6.13 -13.26
CA GLU A 86 15.83 -4.97 -13.85
C GLU A 86 14.91 -3.75 -13.84
N MET A 87 15.42 -2.61 -13.38
CA MET A 87 14.72 -1.33 -13.46
C MET A 87 14.84 -0.79 -14.89
N ILE A 88 13.71 -0.61 -15.57
CA ILE A 88 13.66 -0.23 -17.00
C ILE A 88 13.17 1.21 -17.24
N GLY A 89 12.63 1.86 -16.21
CA GLY A 89 12.18 3.25 -16.33
C GLY A 89 11.68 3.82 -15.01
N GLN A 90 11.78 5.14 -14.85
CA GLN A 90 11.28 5.88 -13.70
C GLN A 90 10.60 7.16 -14.16
N SER A 91 9.40 7.41 -13.63
CA SER A 91 8.66 8.64 -13.91
C SER A 91 9.06 9.78 -12.97
N TRP A 92 8.61 10.99 -13.31
CA TRP A 92 8.48 12.06 -12.33
C TRP A 92 7.44 11.70 -11.27
N LEU A 93 7.54 12.33 -10.10
CA LEU A 93 6.60 12.11 -9.01
C LEU A 93 5.23 12.75 -9.33
N LYS A 94 4.16 11.99 -9.13
CA LYS A 94 2.78 12.52 -9.15
C LYS A 94 2.53 13.25 -7.83
N HIS A 95 2.04 14.48 -7.91
CA HIS A 95 1.46 15.16 -6.75
C HIS A 95 0.08 14.58 -6.42
N GLY A 96 -0.15 14.20 -5.16
CA GLY A 96 -1.44 13.64 -4.73
C GLY A 96 -2.62 14.61 -4.83
N PHE A 97 -2.37 15.91 -4.97
CA PHE A 97 -3.38 16.96 -5.16
C PHE A 97 -2.77 18.13 -5.94
N PHE A 98 -3.52 18.65 -6.90
CA PHE A 98 -3.16 19.85 -7.66
C PHE A 98 -3.64 21.09 -6.93
#